data_AF-A0A368GS53-F1
#
_entry.id   AF-A0A368GS53-F1
#
_cell.length_a   1.000
_cell.length_b   1.000
_cell.length_c   1.000
_cell.angle_alpha   90.00
_cell.angle_beta   90.00
_cell.angle_gamma   90.00
#
_symmetry.space_group_name_H-M   'P 1'
#
loop_
_entity.id
_entity.type
_entity.pdbx_description
1 polymer ?
#
loop_
_entity_poly.entity_id
_entity_poly.type
_entity_poly.pdbx_seq_one_letter_code
_entity_poly.pdbx_strand_id
1 'polypeptide(L)'
;MNFLKRLLTFLCAGRRDESSHTDKNNAIEDAHKLYSARKCRFGLENYFIDVFTSQSLKQLGILFEEYEKVAHQSIEAAIEQDFSGGFRDGLIAIVSVVRSKPAYFAKLLHKYIKAGNARNGSNCYKYECDIVRLLVSRSECDMADITAQYQVLYKKSVAEAIKKHFSGSYKRGLIALVNGNSSSAAKEIVLKL
;
A
#
# COMPACT_ATOMS: atom_id res chain seq x y z
N MET A 1 8.34 -2.65 24.80
CA MET A 1 9.18 -2.71 23.58
C MET A 1 8.39 -2.05 22.44
N ASN A 2 8.98 -1.16 21.64
CA ASN A 2 8.26 -0.48 20.56
C ASN A 2 8.28 -1.33 19.28
N PHE A 3 7.24 -2.13 19.06
CA PHE A 3 7.12 -3.04 17.91
C PHE A 3 7.08 -2.31 16.57
N LEU A 4 6.50 -1.11 16.51
CA LEU A 4 6.55 -0.28 15.31
C LEU A 4 8.00 0.09 14.95
N LYS A 5 8.79 0.56 15.93
CA LYS A 5 10.21 0.87 15.71
C LYS A 5 10.95 -0.35 15.15
N ARG A 6 10.71 -1.53 15.74
CA ARG A 6 11.36 -2.78 15.29
C ARG A 6 10.94 -3.15 13.87
N LEU A 7 9.65 -3.11 13.55
CA LEU A 7 9.13 -3.35 12.20
C LEU A 7 9.82 -2.44 11.18
N LEU A 8 9.87 -1.13 11.46
CA LEU A 8 10.50 -0.16 10.57
C LEU A 8 12.01 -0.39 10.46
N THR A 9 12.71 -0.73 11.54
CA THR A 9 14.14 -1.07 11.48
C THR A 9 14.41 -2.26 10.57
N PHE A 10 13.58 -3.31 10.63
CA PHE A 10 13.74 -4.49 9.77
C PHE A 10 13.43 -4.19 8.30
N LEU A 11 12.39 -3.40 8.02
CA LEU A 11 12.07 -2.94 6.67
C LEU A 11 13.21 -2.08 6.08
N CYS A 12 13.75 -1.14 6.86
CA CYS A 12 14.85 -0.28 6.42
C CYS A 12 16.18 -1.03 6.28
N ALA A 13 16.36 -2.16 6.96
CA ALA A 13 17.54 -3.01 6.78
C ALA A 13 17.56 -3.69 5.40
N GLY A 14 16.45 -3.69 4.66
CA GLY A 14 16.42 -4.13 3.25
C GLY A 14 16.73 -5.61 3.04
N ARG A 15 16.46 -6.46 4.05
CA ARG A 15 16.79 -7.91 4.01
C ARG A 15 15.68 -8.78 3.40
N ARG A 16 14.70 -8.18 2.74
CA ARG A 16 13.60 -8.92 2.13
C ARG A 16 14.13 -9.73 0.94
N ASP A 17 13.68 -10.97 0.79
CA ASP A 17 13.92 -11.72 -0.44
C ASP A 17 13.25 -11.04 -1.65
N GLU A 18 14.07 -10.63 -2.63
CA GLU A 18 13.62 -10.04 -3.90
C GLU A 18 13.44 -11.09 -5.01
N SER A 19 13.72 -12.37 -4.72
CA SER A 19 13.52 -13.44 -5.66
C SER A 19 12.04 -13.61 -6.03
N SER A 20 11.81 -14.19 -7.20
CA SER A 20 10.48 -14.64 -7.61
C SER A 20 10.16 -16.05 -7.14
N HIS A 21 11.01 -16.67 -6.33
CA HIS A 21 10.79 -18.01 -5.83
C HIS A 21 9.64 -18.00 -4.82
N THR A 22 8.75 -18.98 -4.97
CA THR A 22 7.68 -19.27 -4.01
C THR A 22 7.71 -20.73 -3.60
N ASP A 23 7.45 -21.01 -2.33
CA ASP A 23 7.29 -22.36 -1.78
C ASP A 23 5.93 -22.45 -1.07
N LYS A 24 5.01 -23.17 -1.70
CA LYS A 24 3.65 -23.32 -1.18
C LYS A 24 3.60 -24.13 0.11
N ASN A 25 4.45 -25.13 0.29
CA ASN A 25 4.46 -25.95 1.50
C ASN A 25 4.92 -25.10 2.69
N ASN A 26 5.96 -24.29 2.49
CA ASN A 26 6.41 -23.34 3.51
C ASN A 26 5.31 -22.31 3.84
N ALA A 27 4.57 -21.81 2.83
CA ALA A 27 3.45 -20.89 3.07
C ALA A 27 2.32 -21.53 3.91
N ILE A 28 2.00 -22.80 3.67
CA ILE A 28 1.02 -23.56 4.47
C ILE A 28 1.51 -23.71 5.91
N GLU A 29 2.78 -24.07 6.10
CA GLU A 29 3.37 -24.21 7.43
C GLU A 29 3.36 -22.88 8.20
N ASP A 30 3.76 -21.78 7.56
CA ASP A 30 3.72 -20.44 8.14
C ASP A 30 2.29 -20.00 8.46
N ALA A 31 1.30 -20.35 7.63
CA ALA A 31 -0.12 -20.07 7.90
C ALA A 31 -0.60 -20.78 9.18
N HIS A 32 -0.28 -22.07 9.33
CA HIS A 32 -0.60 -22.83 10.55
C HIS A 32 0.12 -22.29 11.79
N LYS A 33 1.40 -21.93 11.66
CA LYS A 33 2.17 -21.32 12.74
C LYS A 33 1.60 -19.97 13.16
N LEU A 34 1.25 -19.09 12.22
CA LEU A 34 0.59 -17.81 12.50
C LEU A 34 -0.73 -18.02 13.24
N TYR A 35 -1.57 -18.92 12.74
CA TYR A 35 -2.86 -19.22 13.37
C TYR A 35 -2.69 -19.77 14.80
N SER A 36 -1.71 -20.64 15.02
CA SER A 36 -1.43 -21.23 16.33
C SER A 36 -0.83 -20.21 17.30
N ALA A 37 0.15 -19.42 16.85
CA ALA A 37 0.76 -18.33 17.63
C ALA A 37 -0.29 -17.32 18.08
N ARG A 38 -1.28 -17.04 17.22
CA ARG A 38 -2.39 -16.14 17.53
C ARG A 38 -3.23 -16.63 18.71
N LYS A 39 -3.48 -17.94 18.82
CA LYS A 39 -4.19 -18.55 19.96
C LYS A 39 -3.41 -18.43 21.27
N CYS A 40 -2.09 -18.61 21.21
CA CYS A 40 -1.23 -18.57 22.40
C CYS A 40 -0.84 -17.15 22.82
N ARG A 41 -0.94 -16.15 21.92
CA ARG A 41 -0.55 -14.73 22.08
C ARG A 41 0.90 -14.47 22.52
N PHE A 42 1.71 -15.51 22.71
CA PHE A 42 3.10 -15.38 23.10
C PHE A 42 4.00 -15.19 21.87
N GLY A 43 4.70 -14.06 21.79
CA GLY A 43 5.66 -13.77 20.73
C GLY A 43 5.05 -13.46 19.35
N LEU A 44 3.74 -13.22 19.28
CA LEU A 44 3.01 -13.02 18.04
C LEU A 44 3.59 -11.85 17.21
N GLU A 45 3.92 -10.73 17.86
CA GLU A 45 4.46 -9.55 17.19
C GLU A 45 5.78 -9.84 16.49
N ASN A 46 6.66 -10.61 17.12
CA ASN A 46 7.96 -10.96 16.54
C ASN A 46 7.77 -11.88 15.33
N TYR A 47 6.84 -12.84 15.41
CA TYR A 47 6.54 -13.72 14.28
C TYR A 47 6.03 -12.91 13.07
N PHE A 48 5.09 -11.98 13.29
CA PHE A 48 4.61 -11.09 12.23
C PHE A 48 5.76 -10.25 11.64
N ILE A 49 6.61 -9.65 12.48
CA ILE A 49 7.76 -8.86 12.01
C ILE A 49 8.70 -9.73 11.17
N ASP A 50 9.10 -10.89 11.67
CA ASP A 50 10.10 -11.73 11.03
C ASP A 50 9.59 -12.23 9.66
N VAL A 51 8.37 -12.76 9.60
CA VAL A 51 7.77 -13.24 8.33
C VAL A 51 7.50 -12.08 7.37
N PHE A 52 6.87 -11.00 7.84
CA PHE A 52 6.42 -9.93 6.94
C PHE A 52 7.58 -9.11 6.38
N THR A 53 8.75 -9.11 7.03
CA THR A 53 9.92 -8.32 6.59
C THR A 53 10.98 -9.14 5.85
N SER A 54 11.03 -10.46 6.01
CA SER A 54 12.02 -11.32 5.35
C SER A 54 11.52 -11.96 4.05
N GLN A 55 10.26 -12.39 3.99
CA GLN A 55 9.72 -13.16 2.87
C GLN A 55 9.47 -12.29 1.63
N SER A 56 9.61 -12.89 0.44
CA SER A 56 9.29 -12.20 -0.82
C SER A 56 7.82 -11.81 -0.89
N LEU A 57 7.49 -10.74 -1.64
CA LEU A 57 6.09 -10.28 -1.74
C LEU A 57 5.19 -11.35 -2.38
N LYS A 58 5.71 -12.15 -3.30
CA LYS A 58 4.97 -13.28 -3.92
C LYS A 58 4.69 -14.37 -2.89
N GLN A 59 5.68 -14.73 -2.08
CA GLN A 59 5.51 -15.72 -1.02
C GLN A 59 4.49 -15.27 0.03
N LEU A 60 4.53 -14.00 0.43
CA LEU A 60 3.53 -13.42 1.33
C LEU A 60 2.11 -13.48 0.76
N GLY A 61 1.96 -13.29 -0.56
CA GLY A 61 0.66 -13.44 -1.23
C GLY A 61 0.06 -14.83 -1.00
N ILE A 62 0.85 -15.88 -1.24
CA ILE A 62 0.44 -17.28 -1.02
C ILE A 62 0.15 -17.52 0.47
N LEU A 63 1.03 -17.05 1.37
CA LEU A 63 0.83 -17.16 2.80
C LEU A 63 -0.53 -16.58 3.24
N PHE A 64 -0.92 -15.41 2.73
CA PHE A 64 -2.19 -14.79 3.12
C PHE A 64 -3.40 -15.58 2.63
N GLU A 65 -3.31 -16.20 1.45
CA GLU A 65 -4.36 -17.10 0.94
C GLU A 65 -4.45 -18.39 1.76
N GLU A 66 -3.32 -19.01 2.10
CA GLU A 66 -3.31 -20.23 2.93
C GLU A 66 -3.75 -19.93 4.37
N TYR A 67 -3.37 -18.77 4.92
CA TYR A 67 -3.86 -18.32 6.23
C TYR A 67 -5.38 -18.20 6.27
N GLU A 68 -6.00 -17.64 5.22
CA GLU A 68 -7.44 -17.48 5.15
C GLU A 68 -8.18 -18.82 5.15
N LYS A 69 -7.61 -19.86 4.50
CA LYS A 69 -8.15 -21.22 4.53
C LYS A 69 -8.08 -21.85 5.91
N VAL A 70 -6.96 -21.69 6.62
CA VAL A 70 -6.73 -22.29 7.94
C VAL A 70 -7.51 -21.57 9.04
N ALA A 71 -7.56 -20.24 8.98
CA ALA A 71 -8.15 -19.40 10.02
C ALA A 71 -9.64 -19.08 9.78
N HIS A 72 -10.16 -19.33 8.57
CA HIS A 72 -11.49 -18.91 8.12
C HIS A 72 -11.75 -17.41 8.30
N GLN A 73 -10.69 -16.61 8.22
CA GLN A 73 -10.71 -15.15 8.30
C GLN A 73 -9.50 -14.60 7.54
N SER A 74 -9.62 -13.40 6.98
CA SER A 74 -8.49 -12.77 6.30
C SER A 74 -7.39 -12.37 7.28
N ILE A 75 -6.15 -12.29 6.77
CA ILE A 75 -5.01 -11.84 7.58
C ILE A 75 -5.17 -10.39 8.05
N GLU A 76 -5.82 -9.54 7.24
CA GLU A 76 -6.14 -8.16 7.57
C GLU A 76 -7.06 -8.09 8.80
N ALA A 77 -8.15 -8.88 8.80
CA ALA A 77 -9.07 -8.93 9.93
C ALA A 77 -8.38 -9.44 11.20
N ALA A 78 -7.49 -10.42 11.08
CA ALA A 78 -6.69 -10.93 12.20
C ALA A 78 -5.80 -9.83 12.80
N ILE A 79 -5.08 -9.09 11.95
CA ILE A 79 -4.20 -7.98 12.36
C ILE A 79 -4.99 -6.87 13.05
N GLU A 80 -6.18 -6.52 12.52
CA GLU A 80 -7.02 -5.48 13.11
C GLU A 80 -7.58 -5.84 14.49
N GLN A 81 -7.82 -7.14 14.74
CA GLN A 81 -8.28 -7.64 16.03
C GLN A 81 -7.14 -7.76 17.06
N ASP A 82 -5.92 -8.08 16.63
CA ASP A 82 -4.81 -8.37 17.55
C ASP A 82 -3.98 -7.16 17.92
N PHE A 83 -3.87 -6.20 17.00
CA PHE A 83 -2.94 -5.09 17.13
C PHE A 83 -3.64 -3.74 17.01
N SER A 84 -2.98 -2.71 17.52
CA SER A 84 -3.47 -1.34 17.47
C SER A 84 -2.35 -0.34 17.15
N GLY A 85 -2.74 0.91 16.92
CA GLY A 85 -1.82 2.01 16.65
C GLY A 85 -0.95 1.80 15.41
N GLY A 86 0.22 2.44 15.39
CA GLY A 86 1.07 2.46 14.21
C GLY A 86 1.66 1.10 13.82
N PHE A 87 1.80 0.15 14.77
CA PHE A 87 2.26 -1.20 14.45
C PHE A 87 1.24 -1.95 13.58
N ARG A 88 -0.04 -1.92 13.97
CA ARG A 88 -1.15 -2.43 13.16
C ARG A 88 -1.17 -1.77 11.78
N ASP A 89 -1.09 -0.44 11.74
CA ASP A 89 -1.14 0.32 10.48
C ASP A 89 0.03 -0.05 9.54
N GLY A 90 1.22 -0.31 10.10
CA GLY A 90 2.38 -0.79 9.36
C GLY A 90 2.17 -2.19 8.77
N LEU A 91 1.64 -3.13 9.54
CA LEU A 91 1.34 -4.48 9.04
C LEU A 91 0.26 -4.44 7.94
N ILE A 92 -0.82 -3.68 8.14
CA ILE A 92 -1.88 -3.51 7.13
C ILE A 92 -1.33 -2.85 5.85
N ALA A 93 -0.39 -1.92 5.96
CA ALA A 93 0.26 -1.33 4.79
C ALA A 93 1.06 -2.37 4.00
N ILE A 94 1.81 -3.26 4.67
CA ILE A 94 2.53 -4.37 4.00
C ILE A 94 1.54 -5.28 3.28
N VAL A 95 0.47 -5.72 3.96
CA VAL A 95 -0.54 -6.58 3.34
C VAL A 95 -1.16 -5.90 2.11
N SER A 96 -1.53 -4.63 2.24
CA SER A 96 -2.11 -3.86 1.14
C SER A 96 -1.20 -3.77 -0.08
N VAL A 97 0.11 -3.59 0.13
CA VAL A 97 1.11 -3.56 -0.95
C VAL A 97 1.26 -4.92 -1.61
N VAL A 98 1.27 -6.00 -0.83
CA VAL A 98 1.31 -7.39 -1.35
C VAL A 98 0.09 -7.68 -2.20
N ARG A 99 -1.12 -7.29 -1.75
CA ARG A 99 -2.38 -7.53 -2.49
C ARG A 99 -2.44 -6.72 -3.79
N SER A 100 -2.15 -5.42 -3.71
CA SER A 100 -2.08 -4.55 -4.87
C SER A 100 -1.44 -3.22 -4.51
N LYS A 101 -0.17 -3.07 -4.90
CA LYS A 101 0.59 -1.82 -4.74
C LYS A 101 -0.10 -0.61 -5.39
N PRO A 102 -0.65 -0.68 -6.63
CA PRO A 102 -1.39 0.43 -7.20
C PRO A 102 -2.64 0.80 -6.39
N ALA A 103 -3.39 -0.19 -5.89
CA ALA A 103 -4.58 0.07 -5.08
C ALA A 103 -4.24 0.68 -3.73
N TYR A 104 -3.15 0.26 -3.09
CA TYR A 104 -2.66 0.86 -1.86
C TYR A 104 -2.37 2.36 -2.06
N PHE A 105 -1.58 2.73 -3.06
CA PHE A 105 -1.27 4.14 -3.31
C PHE A 105 -2.49 4.94 -3.77
N ALA A 106 -3.39 4.37 -4.57
CA ALA A 106 -4.64 5.02 -4.95
C ALA A 106 -5.51 5.36 -3.72
N LYS A 107 -5.67 4.40 -2.79
CA LYS A 107 -6.40 4.60 -1.53
C LYS A 107 -5.72 5.65 -0.64
N LEU A 108 -4.39 5.60 -0.56
CA LEU A 108 -3.60 6.53 0.24
C LEU A 108 -3.72 7.96 -0.29
N LEU A 109 -3.60 8.14 -1.61
CA LEU A 109 -3.78 9.42 -2.28
C LEU A 109 -5.20 9.98 -2.07
N HIS A 110 -6.22 9.13 -2.19
CA HIS A 110 -7.60 9.54 -1.93
C HIS A 110 -7.80 10.00 -0.48
N LYS A 111 -7.25 9.23 0.48
CA LYS A 111 -7.29 9.59 1.90
C LYS A 111 -6.69 10.97 2.15
N TYR A 112 -5.52 11.26 1.58
CA TYR A 112 -4.86 12.56 1.73
C TYR A 112 -5.65 13.70 1.09
N ILE A 113 -6.11 13.54 -0.15
CA ILE A 113 -6.92 14.56 -0.84
C ILE A 113 -8.23 14.81 -0.09
N LYS A 114 -8.93 13.76 0.36
CA LYS A 114 -10.18 13.89 1.12
C LYS A 114 -9.97 14.61 2.44
N ALA A 115 -8.91 14.27 3.17
CA ALA A 115 -8.61 14.89 4.45
C ALA A 115 -8.17 16.37 4.31
N GLY A 116 -7.41 16.71 3.26
CA GLY A 116 -7.08 18.10 2.95
C GLY A 116 -8.29 18.96 2.55
N ASN A 117 -9.33 18.34 1.97
CA ASN A 117 -10.59 19.01 1.64
C ASN A 117 -11.54 19.19 2.84
N ALA A 118 -11.28 18.59 4.00
CA ALA A 118 -12.14 18.71 5.17
C ALA A 118 -12.03 20.13 5.74
N ARG A 119 -13.10 20.92 5.63
CA ARG A 119 -13.18 22.33 6.04
C ARG A 119 -13.11 22.51 7.57
N ASN A 120 -11.93 22.36 8.16
CA ASN A 120 -11.69 22.72 9.55
C ASN A 120 -10.57 23.76 9.63
N GLY A 121 -10.96 25.05 9.62
CA GLY A 121 -10.10 26.16 10.02
C GLY A 121 -9.02 26.58 9.01
N SER A 122 -8.57 27.82 9.16
CA SER A 122 -7.94 28.70 8.16
C SER A 122 -6.55 28.31 7.63
N ASN A 123 -6.06 27.08 7.81
CA ASN A 123 -4.72 26.71 7.33
C ASN A 123 -4.44 25.19 7.22
N CYS A 124 -5.36 24.36 6.71
CA CYS A 124 -5.15 22.91 6.70
C CYS A 124 -4.36 22.38 5.48
N TYR A 125 -3.07 22.72 5.39
CA TYR A 125 -2.05 22.10 4.52
C TYR A 125 -1.60 20.70 5.01
N LYS A 126 -2.41 20.02 5.84
CA LYS A 126 -1.96 18.89 6.67
C LYS A 126 -1.37 17.72 5.89
N TYR A 127 -1.84 17.49 4.66
CA TYR A 127 -1.42 16.37 3.82
C TYR A 127 -0.84 16.82 2.46
N GLU A 128 -0.58 18.11 2.24
CA GLU A 128 -0.04 18.55 0.94
C GLU A 128 1.33 17.94 0.66
N CYS A 129 2.22 17.96 1.64
CA CYS A 129 3.53 17.32 1.53
C CYS A 129 3.41 15.81 1.23
N ASP A 130 2.39 15.13 1.77
CA ASP A 130 2.16 13.71 1.54
C ASP A 130 1.61 13.43 0.12
N ILE A 131 0.72 14.30 -0.37
CA ILE A 131 0.23 14.25 -1.76
C ILE A 131 1.40 14.45 -2.72
N VAL A 132 2.20 15.49 -2.52
CA VAL A 132 3.37 15.79 -3.36
C VAL A 132 4.37 14.65 -3.32
N ARG A 133 4.71 14.14 -2.13
CA ARG A 133 5.65 13.03 -1.98
C ARG A 133 5.18 11.81 -2.75
N LEU A 134 3.89 11.47 -2.70
CA LEU A 134 3.34 10.35 -3.46
C LEU A 134 3.40 10.63 -4.96
N LEU A 135 2.93 11.80 -5.42
CA LEU A 135 2.92 12.14 -6.84
C LEU A 135 4.31 12.15 -7.46
N VAL A 136 5.29 12.73 -6.76
CA VAL A 136 6.69 12.79 -7.23
C VAL A 136 7.36 11.42 -7.15
N SER A 137 7.27 10.71 -6.03
CA SER A 137 7.99 9.43 -5.87
C SER A 137 7.43 8.28 -6.73
N ARG A 138 6.20 8.42 -7.25
CA ARG A 138 5.56 7.41 -8.09
C ARG A 138 5.46 7.82 -9.56
N SER A 139 5.77 9.07 -9.92
CA SER A 139 5.54 9.60 -11.28
C SER A 139 6.18 8.76 -12.36
N GLU A 140 7.39 8.25 -12.12
CA GLU A 140 8.17 7.46 -13.09
C GLU A 140 8.21 5.95 -12.77
N CYS A 141 7.44 5.50 -11.77
CA CYS A 141 7.42 4.08 -11.37
C CYS A 141 6.16 3.35 -11.83
N ASP A 142 5.00 3.78 -11.34
CA ASP A 142 3.72 3.07 -11.50
C ASP A 142 2.51 4.03 -11.48
N MET A 143 2.73 5.31 -11.80
CA MET A 143 1.66 6.32 -11.79
C MET A 143 0.49 5.96 -12.73
N ALA A 144 0.76 5.34 -13.87
CA ALA A 144 -0.27 4.89 -14.80
C ALA A 144 -1.20 3.85 -14.15
N ASP A 145 -0.64 2.87 -13.44
CA ASP A 145 -1.43 1.84 -12.74
C ASP A 145 -2.19 2.44 -11.55
N ILE A 146 -1.54 3.33 -10.79
CA ILE A 146 -2.18 4.02 -9.66
C ILE A 146 -3.39 4.84 -10.14
N THR A 147 -3.25 5.58 -11.23
CA THR A 147 -4.33 6.42 -11.78
C THR A 147 -5.47 5.59 -12.35
N ALA A 148 -5.16 4.50 -13.06
CA ALA A 148 -6.16 3.54 -13.53
C ALA A 148 -6.94 2.91 -12.35
N GLN A 149 -6.23 2.45 -11.32
CA GLN A 149 -6.84 1.86 -10.15
C GLN A 149 -7.66 2.88 -9.34
N TYR A 150 -7.20 4.13 -9.25
CA TYR A 150 -7.94 5.22 -8.62
C TYR A 150 -9.26 5.49 -9.34
N GLN A 151 -9.26 5.52 -10.68
CA GLN A 151 -10.47 5.68 -11.48
C GLN A 151 -11.47 4.53 -11.25
N VAL A 152 -10.98 3.29 -11.18
CA VAL A 152 -11.82 2.12 -10.89
C VAL A 152 -12.49 2.23 -9.52
N LEU A 153 -11.72 2.59 -8.49
CA LEU A 153 -12.17 2.64 -7.10
C LEU A 153 -13.10 3.83 -6.79
N TYR A 154 -12.82 5.01 -7.35
CA TYR A 154 -13.48 6.26 -6.96
C TYR A 154 -14.34 6.89 -8.06
N LYS A 155 -14.37 6.28 -9.25
CA LYS A 155 -15.12 6.77 -10.43
C LYS A 155 -14.80 8.22 -10.80
N LYS A 156 -13.60 8.66 -10.46
CA LYS A 156 -13.09 10.02 -10.66
C LYS A 156 -11.60 9.95 -10.94
N SER A 157 -11.10 10.81 -11.81
CA SER A 157 -9.68 10.80 -12.14
C SER A 157 -8.85 11.48 -11.05
N VAL A 158 -7.59 11.07 -10.91
CA VAL A 158 -6.63 11.74 -10.01
C VAL A 158 -6.49 13.22 -10.37
N ALA A 159 -6.43 13.54 -11.66
CA ALA A 159 -6.33 14.93 -12.14
C ALA A 159 -7.52 15.78 -11.68
N GLU A 160 -8.76 15.28 -11.76
CA GLU A 160 -9.94 15.99 -11.25
C GLU A 160 -9.96 16.11 -9.72
N ALA A 161 -9.37 15.14 -9.01
CA ALA A 161 -9.24 15.21 -7.55
C ALA A 161 -8.26 16.32 -7.14
N ILE A 162 -7.11 16.42 -7.83
CA ILE A 162 -6.09 17.45 -7.62
C ILE A 162 -6.61 18.84 -8.01
N LYS A 163 -7.32 18.97 -9.14
CA LYS A 163 -7.85 20.25 -9.64
C LYS A 163 -8.71 21.00 -8.61
N LYS A 164 -9.39 20.27 -7.73
CA LYS A 164 -10.25 20.83 -6.68
C LYS A 164 -9.45 21.31 -5.45
N HIS A 165 -8.29 20.70 -5.20
CA HIS A 165 -7.50 20.94 -4.00
C HIS A 165 -6.41 22.01 -4.20
N PHE A 166 -5.78 22.03 -5.37
CA PHE A 166 -4.64 22.93 -5.65
C PHE A 166 -5.00 24.00 -6.68
N SER A 167 -4.25 25.10 -6.70
CA SER A 167 -4.44 26.22 -7.63
C SER A 167 -3.14 26.64 -8.32
N GLY A 168 -3.25 27.57 -9.29
CA GLY A 168 -2.08 28.19 -9.94
C GLY A 168 -1.13 27.24 -10.68
N SER A 169 0.14 27.66 -10.77
CA SER A 169 1.24 26.89 -11.39
C SER A 169 1.50 25.57 -10.66
N TYR A 170 1.29 25.55 -9.36
CA TYR A 170 1.50 24.38 -8.52
C TYR A 170 0.57 23.23 -8.93
N LYS A 171 -0.74 23.51 -9.09
CA LYS A 171 -1.70 22.56 -9.66
C LYS A 171 -1.25 22.04 -11.03
N ARG A 172 -0.77 22.91 -11.92
CA ARG A 172 -0.35 22.52 -13.28
C ARG A 172 0.82 21.54 -13.24
N GLY A 173 1.82 21.79 -12.39
CA GLY A 173 2.94 20.88 -12.19
C GLY A 173 2.50 19.51 -11.67
N LEU A 174 1.62 19.47 -10.67
CA LEU A 174 1.09 18.21 -10.13
C LEU A 174 0.29 17.41 -11.16
N ILE A 175 -0.51 18.08 -12.00
CA ILE A 175 -1.25 17.42 -13.09
C ILE A 175 -0.27 16.88 -14.15
N ALA A 176 0.81 17.61 -14.46
CA ALA A 176 1.82 17.14 -15.38
C ALA A 176 2.50 15.87 -14.87
N LEU A 177 2.83 15.78 -13.57
CA LEU A 177 3.39 14.57 -12.96
C LEU A 177 2.44 13.36 -13.06
N VAL A 178 1.14 13.58 -12.88
CA VAL A 178 0.12 12.53 -13.02
C VAL A 178 -0.02 12.06 -14.47
N ASN A 179 0.03 13.00 -15.41
CA ASN A 179 -0.20 12.73 -16.83
C ASN A 179 1.07 12.29 -17.57
N GLY A 180 2.26 12.48 -17.01
CA GLY A 180 3.54 12.20 -17.68
C GLY A 180 3.66 10.76 -18.20
N ASN A 181 3.08 9.80 -17.49
CA ASN A 181 3.07 8.38 -17.88
C ASN A 181 1.73 7.93 -18.50
N SER A 182 0.76 8.84 -18.64
CA SER A 182 -0.52 8.54 -19.30
C SER A 182 -0.29 8.53 -20.80
N SER A 183 -0.11 7.34 -21.37
CA SER A 183 0.16 7.18 -22.78
C SER A 183 -1.07 7.50 -23.64
N SER A 184 -1.35 8.79 -23.83
CA SER A 184 -2.12 9.24 -24.99
C SER A 184 -1.28 9.16 -26.26
N ALA A 185 0.06 9.20 -26.15
CA ALA A 185 0.98 9.07 -27.29
C ALA A 185 1.08 7.63 -27.82
N ALA A 186 1.10 6.57 -26.99
CA ALA A 186 1.17 5.20 -27.50
C ALA A 186 -0.18 4.66 -28.00
N LYS A 187 -1.31 5.20 -27.52
CA LYS A 187 -2.63 4.81 -28.05
C LYS A 187 -2.81 5.22 -29.51
N GLU A 188 -2.18 6.31 -29.95
CA GLU A 188 -2.30 6.77 -31.35
C GLU A 188 -1.45 5.96 -32.33
N ILE A 189 -0.38 5.31 -31.86
CA ILE A 189 0.50 4.47 -32.70
C ILE A 189 -0.11 3.08 -32.91
N VAL A 190 -0.78 2.52 -31.89
CA VAL A 190 -1.41 1.18 -31.98
C VAL A 190 -2.69 1.21 -32.82
N LEU A 191 -3.34 2.37 -32.99
CA LEU A 191 -4.51 2.53 -33.85
C LEU A 191 -4.16 2.89 -35.32
N LYS A 192 -2.87 3.07 -35.63
CA LYS A 192 -2.37 3.38 -36.99
C LYS A 192 -1.50 2.24 -37.57
N LEU A 193 -1.48 1.08 -36.91
CA LEU A 193 -0.91 -0.18 -37.40
C LEU A 193 -2.05 -1.21 -37.52
#